data_AF-A0AAU4D9E8-F1
#
_entry.id   AF-A0AAU4D9E8-F1
#
_cell.length_a   1.000
_cell.length_b   1.000
_cell.length_c   1.000
_cell.angle_alpha   90.00
_cell.angle_beta   90.00
_cell.angle_gamma   90.00
#
_symmetry.space_group_name_H-M   'P 1'
#
loop_
_entity.id
_entity.type
_entity.pdbx_description
1 polymer ?
#
loop_
_entity_poly.entity_id
_entity_poly.type
_entity_poly.pdbx_seq_one_letter_code
_entity_poly.pdbx_strand_id
1 'polypeptide(L)' 'MWRDEKSDYDLPSNACVNGRECLHYTQLVWRTSTRVGAAGARCGNGWTYVVAHFDPPGNRLGRRPY' A
#
# COMPACT_ATOMS: atom_id res chain seq x y z
N MET A 1 6.38 -8.22 -1.49
CA MET A 1 5.53 -7.82 -0.33
C MET A 1 5.32 -6.30 -0.40
N TRP A 2 4.26 -5.72 0.17
CA TRP A 2 3.83 -4.33 -0.13
C TRP A 2 4.91 -3.23 -0.05
N ARG A 3 5.89 -3.35 0.86
CA ARG A 3 7.02 -2.40 0.95
C ARG A 3 7.95 -2.44 -0.27
N ASP A 4 8.07 -3.59 -0.91
CA ASP A 4 9.01 -3.83 -2.00
C ASP A 4 8.63 -3.05 -3.27
N GLU A 5 7.36 -2.67 -3.39
CA GLU A 5 6.87 -1.78 -4.45
C GLU A 5 7.50 -0.37 -4.40
N LYS A 6 8.29 -0.04 -3.38
CA LYS A 6 9.06 1.21 -3.32
C LYS A 6 9.91 1.42 -4.57
N SER A 7 10.52 0.36 -5.13
CA SER A 7 11.32 0.46 -6.36
C SER A 7 10.49 0.75 -7.60
N ASP A 8 9.17 0.53 -7.51
CA ASP A 8 8.23 0.67 -8.60
C ASP A 8 7.41 1.96 -8.49
N TYR A 9 7.67 2.81 -7.48
CA TYR A 9 7.06 4.14 -7.33
C TYR A 9 8.07 5.24 -7.63
N ASP A 10 7.77 6.08 -8.62
CA ASP A 10 8.53 7.27 -8.93
C ASP A 10 7.89 8.51 -8.30
N LEU A 11 8.56 9.06 -7.28
CA LEU A 11 8.08 10.23 -6.53
C LEU A 11 7.98 11.51 -7.40
N PRO A 12 8.94 11.83 -8.29
CA PRO A 12 8.84 12.97 -9.20
C PRO A 12 7.57 12.96 -10.07
N SER A 13 7.28 11.85 -10.74
CA SER A 13 6.11 11.69 -11.61
C SER A 13 4.83 11.32 -10.86
N ASN A 14 4.93 10.92 -9.58
CA ASN A 14 3.83 10.41 -8.77
C ASN A 14 3.09 9.24 -9.43
N ALA A 15 3.84 8.34 -10.07
CA ALA A 15 3.30 7.24 -10.84
C ALA A 15 4.02 5.93 -10.52
N CYS A 16 3.33 4.81 -10.76
CA CYS A 16 3.98 3.52 -10.78
C CYS A 16 4.75 3.37 -12.10
N VAL A 17 5.98 2.88 -12.02
CA VAL A 17 6.89 2.72 -13.15
C VAL A 17 7.13 1.23 -13.45
N ASN A 18 7.89 0.95 -14.51
CA ASN A 18 8.28 -0.42 -14.90
C ASN A 18 7.10 -1.36 -15.23
N GLY A 19 5.90 -0.81 -15.46
CA GLY A 19 4.68 -1.60 -15.68
C GLY A 19 4.24 -2.40 -14.45
N ARG A 20 4.64 -2.00 -13.25
CA ARG A 20 4.36 -2.68 -11.98
C ARG A 20 3.41 -1.87 -11.10
N GLU A 21 2.80 -2.55 -10.13
CA GLU A 21 1.91 -1.92 -9.15
C GLU A 21 2.70 -1.30 -8.00
N CYS A 22 2.23 -0.17 -7.50
CA CYS A 22 2.85 0.55 -6.38
C CYS A 22 1.84 1.09 -5.34
N LEU A 23 0.58 0.68 -5.48
CA LEU A 23 -0.53 1.22 -4.69
C LEU A 23 -0.49 0.73 -3.24
N HIS A 24 0.09 -0.44 -2.95
CA HIS A 24 0.22 -0.88 -1.58
C HIS A 24 1.32 -0.09 -0.85
N TYR A 25 2.46 0.16 -1.51
CA TYR A 25 3.51 1.00 -0.94
C TYR A 25 3.02 2.41 -0.64
N THR A 26 2.34 3.04 -1.60
CA THR A 26 1.83 4.42 -1.42
C THR A 26 0.83 4.51 -0.26
N GLN A 27 0.00 3.48 -0.02
CA GLN A 27 -0.88 3.42 1.15
C GLN A 27 -0.10 3.25 2.45
N LEU A 28 0.97 2.45 2.46
CA LEU A 28 1.82 2.23 3.64
C LEU A 28 2.51 3.52 4.13
N VAL A 29 2.91 4.39 3.20
CA VAL A 29 3.65 5.63 3.51
C VAL A 29 2.77 6.88 3.43
N TRP A 30 1.45 6.71 3.44
CA TRP A 30 0.51 7.81 3.28
C TRP A 30 0.45 8.70 4.54
N ARG A 31 0.88 9.95 4.40
CA ARG A 31 1.09 10.91 5.50
C ARG A 31 -0.14 11.13 6.39
N THR A 32 -1.34 11.10 5.82
CA THR A 32 -2.57 11.34 6.59
C THR A 32 -3.12 10.09 7.25
N SER A 33 -2.60 8.89 6.94
CA SER A 33 -3.05 7.63 7.55
C SER A 33 -2.41 7.46 8.91
N THR A 34 -3.10 7.90 9.97
CA THR A 34 -2.55 7.89 11.34
C THR A 34 -2.88 6.64 12.14
N ARG A 35 -3.83 5.84 11.66
CA ARG A 35 -4.31 4.62 12.32
C ARG A 35 -4.16 3.45 11.36
N VAL A 36 -3.70 2.31 11.87
CA VAL A 36 -3.58 1.06 11.12
C VAL A 36 -4.10 -0.10 11.97
N GLY A 37 -4.91 -0.96 11.35
CA GLY A 37 -5.32 -2.24 11.92
C GLY A 37 -5.02 -3.35 10.93
N ALA A 38 -4.40 -4.44 11.38
CA ALA A 38 -4.08 -5.58 10.52
C ALA A 38 -4.57 -6.88 11.13
N ALA A 39 -4.99 -7.80 10.27
CA ALA A 39 -5.45 -9.14 10.67
C ALA A 39 -4.96 -10.17 9.66
N GLY A 40 -4.69 -11.37 10.14
CA GLY A 40 -4.31 -12.53 9.32
C GLY A 40 -5.23 -13.70 9.62
N ALA A 41 -5.65 -14.41 8.58
CA ALA A 41 -6.44 -15.64 8.69
C ALA A 41 -5.77 -16.76 7.88
N ARG A 42 -5.67 -17.96 8.49
CA ARG A 42 -5.17 -19.15 7.78
C ARG A 42 -6.33 -19.86 7.11
N CYS A 43 -6.24 -20.00 5.79
CA CYS A 43 -7.25 -20.66 4.97
C CYS A 43 -7.10 -22.18 5.03
N GLY A 44 -8.19 -22.91 4.77
CA GLY A 44 -8.20 -24.39 4.79
C GLY A 44 -7.28 -25.05 3.75
N ASN A 45 -6.87 -24.30 2.73
CA ASN A 45 -5.89 -24.72 1.71
C ASN A 45 -4.42 -24.42 2.10
N GLY A 46 -4.16 -24.02 3.35
CA GLY A 46 -2.81 -23.73 3.86
C GLY A 46 -2.28 -22.32 3.60
N TRP A 47 -3.00 -21.51 2.80
CA TRP A 47 -2.65 -20.12 2.56
C TRP A 47 -2.93 -19.24 3.77
N THR A 48 -2.27 -18.09 3.87
CA THR A 48 -2.59 -17.07 4.87
C THR A 48 -3.04 -15.81 4.15
N TYR A 49 -4.23 -15.32 4.48
CA TYR A 49 -4.77 -14.08 3.98
C TYR A 49 -4.50 -12.98 5.00
N VAL A 50 -3.87 -11.89 4.57
CA VAL A 50 -3.54 -10.74 5.43
C VAL A 50 -4.28 -9.51 4.92
N VAL A 51 -4.94 -8.81 5.82
CA VAL A 51 -5.64 -7.56 5.55
C VAL A 51 -5.05 -6.48 6.45
N ALA A 52 -4.87 -5.28 5.90
CA ALA A 52 -4.58 -4.09 6.69
C ALA A 52 -5.55 -2.98 6.28
N HIS A 53 -6.01 -2.24 7.27
CA HIS A 53 -6.89 -1.09 7.10
C HIS A 53 -6.20 0.16 7.65
N PHE A 54 -6.28 1.25 6.88
CA PHE A 54 -5.61 2.51 7.18
C PHE A 54 -6.65 3.62 7.30
N ASP A 55 -6.53 4.44 8.34
CA ASP A 55 -7.45 5.54 8.56
C ASP A 55 -6.73 6.82 9.00
N PRO A 56 -7.09 8.00 8.44
CA PRO A 56 -7.90 8.19 7.22
C PRO A 56 -7.35 7.46 5.97
N PRO A 57 -8.21 7.08 4.99
CA PRO A 57 -7.77 6.32 3.83
C PRO A 57 -6.82 7.13 2.92
N GLY A 58 -5.83 6.43 2.38
CA GLY A 58 -4.82 6.99 1.49
C GLY A 58 -5.18 6.90 0.01
N ASN A 59 -4.16 6.88 -0.85
CA ASN A 59 -4.26 6.68 -2.30
C ASN A 59 -5.31 7.54 -2.99
N ARG A 60 -5.40 8.82 -2.60
CA ARG A 60 -6.28 9.79 -3.22
C ARG A 60 -5.73 10.19 -4.59
N LEU A 61 -6.57 10.12 -5.62
CA LEU A 61 -6.21 10.50 -6.99
C LEU A 61 -5.58 11.90 -7.03
N GLY A 62 -4.44 12.02 -7.71
CA GLY A 62 -3.71 13.28 -7.86
C GLY A 62 -2.98 13.77 -6.60
N ARG A 63 -3.00 13.03 -5.49
CA ARG A 63 -2.25 13.37 -4.27
C ARG A 63 -1.01 12.50 -4.13
N ARG A 64 0.03 13.08 -3.53
CA ARG A 64 1.25 12.36 -3.15
C ARG A 64 1.08 11.74 -1.77
N PRO A 65 1.73 10.59 -1.52
CA PRO A 65 1.69 9.94 -0.22
C PRO A 65 2.44 10.74 0.85
N TYR A 66 3.43 11.57 0.50
CA TYR A 66 4.16 12.46 1.41
C TYR A 66 4.69 13.72 0.71
#